data_AF-A0A956EC02-F1
#
_entry.id   AF-A0A956EC02-F1
#
_cell.length_a   1.000
_cell.length_b   1.000
_cell.length_c   1.000
_cell.angle_alpha   90.00
_cell.angle_beta   90.00
_cell.angle_gamma   90.00
#
_symmetry.space_group_name_H-M   'P 1'
#
loop_
_entity.id
_entity.type
_entity.pdbx_description
1 polymer ?
#
loop_
_entity_poly.entity_id
_entity_poly.type
_entity_poly.pdbx_seq_one_letter_code
_entity_poly.pdbx_strand_id
1 'polypeptide(L)'
;MRRYQCQECRLVMMVTTEALLPRKHYGAGTIGLALWLWSVTRQSAAKVRQALSPRTRIGAAAVRGWASVKRWAGEACSGDLWQAVRTTLRVDLRADAERVMHQLRALGPLEQSPERALWRAAHQRR
;
A
#
# COMPACT_ATOMS: atom_id res chain seq x y z
N MET A 1 -2.45 13.36 4.80
CA MET A 1 -1.51 14.44 4.39
C MET A 1 -2.26 15.75 4.46
N ARG A 2 -1.79 16.68 5.29
CA ARG A 2 -2.29 18.06 5.36
C ARG A 2 -1.14 19.00 5.00
N ARG A 3 -1.44 20.06 4.23
CA ARG A 3 -0.47 21.10 3.89
C ARG A 3 -0.84 22.34 4.69
N TYR A 4 0.14 22.90 5.39
CA TYR A 4 0.01 24.12 6.14
C TYR A 4 0.93 25.15 5.49
N GLN A 5 0.38 26.32 5.16
CA GLN A 5 1.15 27.42 4.65
C GLN A 5 1.38 28.40 5.79
N CYS A 6 2.64 28.74 6.04
CA CYS A 6 2.96 29.85 6.94
C CYS A 6 2.37 31.14 6.36
N GLN A 7 1.62 31.90 7.15
CA GLN A 7 1.04 33.16 6.67
C GLN A 7 2.09 34.26 6.50
N GLU A 8 3.19 34.20 7.27
CA GLU A 8 4.25 35.21 7.25
C GLU A 8 5.24 34.99 6.08
N CYS A 9 5.90 33.84 6.04
CA CYS A 9 6.96 33.58 5.07
C CYS A 9 6.51 32.75 3.85
N ARG A 10 5.23 32.35 3.79
CA ARG A 10 4.64 31.49 2.75
C ARG A 10 5.26 30.10 2.60
N LEU A 11 6.14 29.68 3.50
CA LEU A 11 6.70 28.32 3.52
C LEU A 11 5.56 27.29 3.68
N VAL A 12 5.56 26.25 2.86
CA VAL A 12 4.57 25.17 2.93
C VAL A 12 5.16 23.99 3.69
N MET A 13 4.60 23.72 4.87
CA MET A 13 4.89 22.52 5.65
C MET A 13 3.89 21.42 5.34
N MET A 14 4.38 20.18 5.31
CA MET A 14 3.56 19.02 5.00
C MET A 14 3.53 18.10 6.22
N VAL A 15 2.36 18.02 6.86
CA VAL A 15 2.15 17.07 7.96
C VAL A 15 1.71 15.74 7.37
N THR A 16 2.57 14.75 7.57
CA THR A 16 2.35 13.34 7.23
C THR A 16 2.18 12.57 8.54
N THR A 17 1.39 11.50 8.53
CA THR A 17 1.56 10.48 9.57
C THR A 17 2.85 9.74 9.25
N GLU A 18 3.66 9.41 10.26
CA GLU A 18 4.94 8.68 10.15
C GLU A 18 4.80 7.40 9.31
N ALA A 19 3.58 6.88 9.24
CA ALA A 19 3.25 5.71 8.48
C ALA A 19 3.26 5.87 6.95
N LEU A 20 3.33 7.08 6.40
CA LEU A 20 3.20 7.33 4.96
C LEU A 20 4.49 6.99 4.19
N LEU A 21 4.36 6.20 3.11
CA LEU A 21 5.48 5.97 2.20
C LEU A 21 5.77 7.23 1.38
N PRO A 22 7.05 7.53 1.04
CA PRO A 22 7.41 8.71 0.28
C PRO A 22 6.62 8.79 -1.03
N ARG A 23 6.03 9.96 -1.32
CA ARG A 23 5.23 10.21 -2.53
C ARG A 23 3.94 9.36 -2.64
N LYS A 24 3.45 8.78 -1.54
CA LYS A 24 2.18 8.04 -1.50
C LYS A 24 1.25 8.62 -0.44
N HIS A 25 -0.05 8.70 -0.77
CA HIS A 25 -1.09 9.14 0.17
C HIS A 25 -1.50 8.08 1.18
N TYR A 26 -0.92 6.88 1.09
CA TYR A 26 -1.23 5.72 1.92
C TYR A 26 0.02 5.23 2.63
N GLY A 27 -0.19 4.72 3.84
CA GLY A 27 0.90 4.15 4.62
C GLY A 27 1.28 2.75 4.17
N ALA A 28 2.46 2.32 4.57
CA ALA A 28 3.02 1.03 4.16
C ALA A 28 2.08 -0.13 4.57
N GLY A 29 1.53 -0.09 5.79
CA GLY A 29 0.53 -1.07 6.23
C GLY A 29 -0.77 -1.05 5.43
N THR A 30 -1.30 0.13 5.05
CA THR A 30 -2.51 0.22 4.21
C THR A 30 -2.26 -0.32 2.80
N ILE A 31 -1.07 -0.08 2.24
CA ILE A 31 -0.68 -0.63 0.94
C ILE A 31 -0.53 -2.16 1.03
N GLY A 32 0.11 -2.66 2.09
CA GLY A 32 0.19 -4.11 2.36
C GLY A 32 -1.19 -4.76 2.45
N LEU A 33 -2.12 -4.15 3.19
CA LEU A 33 -3.50 -4.64 3.27
C LEU A 33 -4.23 -4.58 1.92
N ALA A 34 -4.07 -3.49 1.17
CA ALA A 34 -4.65 -3.37 -0.16
C ALA A 34 -4.17 -4.48 -1.10
N LEU A 35 -2.87 -4.77 -1.07
CA LEU A 35 -2.27 -5.83 -1.86
C LEU A 35 -2.71 -7.21 -1.39
N TRP A 36 -2.85 -7.45 -0.08
CA TRP A 36 -3.40 -8.70 0.47
C TRP A 36 -4.83 -8.95 -0.02
N LEU A 37 -5.71 -7.96 0.09
CA LEU A 37 -7.10 -8.10 -0.34
C LEU A 37 -7.20 -8.30 -1.86
N TRP A 38 -6.34 -7.63 -2.62
CA TRP A 38 -6.33 -7.75 -4.06
C TRP A 38 -5.75 -9.08 -4.54
N SER A 39 -4.59 -9.50 -4.03
CA SER A 39 -3.86 -10.67 -4.53
C SER A 39 -4.31 -11.97 -3.87
N VAL A 40 -4.35 -12.03 -2.53
CA VAL A 40 -4.63 -13.25 -1.76
C VAL A 40 -6.12 -13.53 -1.68
N THR A 41 -6.94 -12.55 -1.27
CA THR A 41 -8.40 -12.76 -1.13
C THR A 41 -9.17 -12.51 -2.43
N ARG A 42 -8.44 -12.27 -3.52
CA ARG A 42 -8.96 -12.12 -4.89
C ARG A 42 -10.04 -11.05 -5.07
N GLN A 43 -10.11 -10.04 -4.21
CA GLN A 43 -11.06 -8.93 -4.37
C GLN A 43 -10.74 -8.03 -5.56
N SER A 44 -11.78 -7.49 -6.21
CA SER A 44 -11.60 -6.52 -7.29
C SER A 44 -10.98 -5.22 -6.75
N ALA A 45 -10.22 -4.50 -7.59
CA ALA A 45 -9.61 -3.23 -7.20
C ALA A 45 -10.65 -2.19 -6.71
N ALA A 46 -11.89 -2.27 -7.21
CA ALA A 46 -13.00 -1.45 -6.75
C ALA A 46 -13.42 -1.80 -5.30
N LYS A 47 -13.54 -3.09 -4.97
CA LYS A 47 -13.90 -3.54 -3.62
C LYS A 47 -12.81 -3.23 -2.59
N VAL A 48 -11.55 -3.44 -2.97
CA VAL A 48 -10.38 -3.07 -2.14
C VAL A 48 -10.38 -1.56 -1.85
N ARG A 49 -10.71 -0.75 -2.86
CA ARG A 49 -10.82 0.70 -2.71
C ARG A 49 -11.96 1.10 -1.78
N GLN A 50 -13.13 0.48 -1.91
CA GLN A 50 -14.27 0.72 -1.04
C GLN A 50 -13.95 0.39 0.42
N ALA A 51 -13.19 -0.69 0.66
CA ALA A 51 -12.79 -1.11 2.00
C ALA A 51 -11.77 -0.15 2.67
N LEU A 52 -10.89 0.49 1.88
CA LEU A 52 -9.72 1.21 2.43
C LEU A 52 -9.75 2.74 2.22
N SER A 53 -10.64 3.26 1.37
CA SER A 53 -10.72 4.70 1.07
C SER A 53 -11.93 5.35 1.75
N PRO A 54 -11.73 6.28 2.71
CA PRO A 54 -12.83 7.04 3.30
C PRO A 54 -13.40 8.14 2.39
N ARG A 55 -12.80 8.38 1.20
CA ARG A 55 -13.33 9.34 0.20
C ARG A 55 -14.15 8.65 -0.89
N THR A 56 -15.42 9.01 -0.96
CA THR A 56 -16.42 8.61 -1.98
C THR A 56 -16.29 9.36 -3.31
N ARG A 57 -15.69 10.57 -3.33
CA ARG A 57 -15.49 11.36 -4.56
C ARG A 57 -14.07 11.24 -5.10
N ILE A 58 -13.92 10.80 -6.35
CA ILE A 58 -12.74 11.08 -7.20
C ILE A 58 -13.19 11.27 -8.65
N GLY A 59 -12.50 12.17 -9.38
CA GLY A 59 -12.66 12.38 -10.82
C GLY A 59 -12.54 11.10 -11.66
N ALA A 60 -13.07 11.17 -12.88
CA ALA A 60 -13.43 10.05 -13.76
C ALA A 60 -12.35 8.97 -13.96
N ALA A 61 -11.06 9.28 -13.77
CA ALA A 61 -9.95 8.34 -13.91
C ALA A 61 -9.90 7.27 -12.78
N ALA A 62 -10.29 7.61 -11.55
CA ALA A 62 -10.25 6.65 -10.44
C ALA A 62 -11.48 5.73 -10.35
N VAL A 63 -12.55 6.07 -11.08
CA VAL A 63 -13.79 5.29 -11.15
C VAL A 63 -13.58 3.95 -11.86
N ARG A 64 -12.66 3.88 -12.84
CA ARG A 64 -12.41 2.67 -13.64
C ARG A 64 -11.51 1.63 -12.96
N GLY A 65 -11.01 1.91 -11.78
CA GLY A 65 -10.19 0.97 -11.01
C GLY A 65 -9.11 1.70 -10.23
N TRP A 66 -8.76 1.17 -9.07
CA TRP A 66 -7.68 1.72 -8.26
C TRP A 66 -6.33 1.36 -8.90
N ALA A 67 -5.94 2.10 -9.94
CA ALA A 67 -4.72 1.86 -10.72
C ALA A 67 -3.46 1.80 -9.85
N SER A 68 -3.48 2.48 -8.70
CA SER A 68 -2.40 2.44 -7.71
C SER A 68 -2.14 1.02 -7.18
N VAL A 69 -3.16 0.15 -7.06
CA VAL A 69 -2.98 -1.22 -6.56
C VAL A 69 -2.08 -2.04 -7.49
N LYS A 70 -2.30 -1.96 -8.81
CA LYS A 70 -1.44 -2.65 -9.79
C LYS A 70 -0.02 -2.08 -9.79
N ARG A 71 0.12 -0.77 -9.69
CA ARG A 71 1.45 -0.13 -9.59
C ARG A 71 2.19 -0.57 -8.34
N TRP A 72 1.53 -0.57 -7.18
CA TRP A 72 2.11 -1.05 -5.93
C TRP A 72 2.45 -2.53 -6.00
N ALA A 73 1.63 -3.36 -6.64
CA ALA A 73 1.97 -4.76 -6.86
C ALA A 73 3.30 -4.90 -7.64
N GLY A 74 3.50 -4.09 -8.68
CA GLY A 74 4.76 -4.04 -9.43
C GLY A 74 5.94 -3.65 -8.56
N GLU A 75 5.81 -2.55 -7.81
CA GLU A 75 6.85 -2.06 -6.88
C GLU A 75 7.13 -3.06 -5.74
N ALA A 76 6.15 -3.85 -5.30
CA ALA A 76 6.34 -4.90 -4.30
C ALA A 76 7.11 -6.09 -4.91
N CYS A 77 6.76 -6.48 -6.14
CA CYS A 77 7.42 -7.60 -6.82
C CYS A 77 8.90 -7.29 -7.13
N SER A 78 9.23 -6.04 -7.45
CA SER A 78 10.60 -5.59 -7.67
C SER A 78 11.40 -5.34 -6.37
N GLY A 79 10.72 -5.27 -5.22
CA GLY A 79 11.34 -4.91 -3.93
C GLY A 79 11.47 -3.40 -3.68
N ASP A 80 10.92 -2.56 -4.56
CA ASP A 80 10.94 -1.09 -4.43
C ASP A 80 10.03 -0.58 -3.30
N LEU A 81 9.01 -1.36 -2.92
CA LEU A 81 8.16 -1.05 -1.75
C LEU A 81 8.77 -1.55 -0.45
N TRP A 82 9.35 -2.74 -0.47
CA TRP A 82 9.95 -3.41 0.70
C TRP A 82 11.16 -4.21 0.23
N GLN A 83 12.35 -3.81 0.66
CA GLN A 83 13.58 -4.49 0.24
C GLN A 83 13.64 -5.97 0.68
N ALA A 84 12.94 -6.31 1.77
CA ALA A 84 12.92 -7.65 2.36
C ALA A 84 12.08 -8.66 1.55
N VAL A 85 11.20 -8.23 0.65
CA VAL A 85 10.34 -9.12 -0.12
C VAL A 85 10.38 -8.76 -1.60
N ARG A 86 10.55 -9.78 -2.44
CA ARG A 86 10.59 -9.66 -3.90
C ARG A 86 10.35 -11.02 -4.54
N THR A 87 10.02 -11.03 -5.81
CA THR A 87 9.95 -12.26 -6.62
C THR A 87 10.67 -12.07 -7.93
N THR A 88 11.51 -13.04 -8.29
CA THR A 88 12.12 -13.15 -9.62
C THR A 88 11.26 -14.00 -10.56
N LEU A 89 10.45 -14.90 -10.01
CA LEU A 89 9.47 -15.67 -10.76
C LEU A 89 8.33 -14.75 -11.19
N ARG A 90 8.02 -14.76 -12.49
CA ARG A 90 6.95 -13.98 -13.11
C ARG A 90 5.96 -14.89 -13.81
N VAL A 91 4.71 -14.87 -13.34
CA VAL A 91 3.60 -15.62 -13.95
C VAL A 91 2.56 -14.62 -14.45
N ASP A 92 1.94 -13.92 -13.51
CA ASP A 92 1.12 -12.75 -13.74
C ASP A 92 1.21 -11.85 -12.50
N LEU A 93 0.98 -10.56 -12.68
CA LEU A 93 1.16 -9.56 -11.63
C LEU A 93 0.41 -9.88 -10.33
N ARG A 94 -0.75 -10.54 -10.42
CA ARG A 94 -1.58 -10.83 -9.26
C ARG A 94 -1.07 -12.05 -8.50
N ALA A 95 -0.69 -13.12 -9.21
CA ALA A 95 -0.05 -14.29 -8.60
C ALA A 95 1.34 -13.95 -8.01
N ASP A 96 2.10 -13.08 -8.69
CA ASP A 96 3.39 -12.64 -8.21
C ASP A 96 3.26 -11.78 -6.94
N ALA A 97 2.28 -10.88 -6.92
CA ALA A 97 1.94 -10.12 -5.72
C ALA A 97 1.48 -11.01 -4.56
N GLU A 98 0.68 -12.05 -4.83
CA GLU A 98 0.25 -13.00 -3.81
C GLU A 98 1.44 -13.65 -3.11
N ARG A 99 2.43 -14.12 -3.89
CA ARG A 99 3.66 -14.72 -3.35
C ARG A 99 4.42 -13.74 -2.45
N VAL A 100 4.62 -12.51 -2.90
CA VAL A 100 5.29 -11.45 -2.13
C VAL A 100 4.51 -11.12 -0.86
N MET A 101 3.18 -11.12 -0.90
CA MET A 101 2.36 -10.87 0.28
C MET A 101 2.43 -12.02 1.29
N HIS A 102 2.55 -13.27 0.85
CA HIS A 102 2.82 -14.39 1.75
C HIS A 102 4.20 -14.30 2.40
N GLN A 103 5.24 -13.90 1.67
CA GLN A 103 6.55 -13.61 2.24
C GLN A 103 6.46 -12.49 3.29
N LEU A 104 5.78 -11.40 2.97
CA LEU A 104 5.63 -10.25 3.87
C LEU A 104 4.87 -10.63 5.14
N ARG A 105 3.84 -11.49 5.03
CA ARG A 105 3.13 -12.04 6.19
C ARG A 105 4.03 -12.92 7.05
N ALA A 106 4.89 -13.75 6.45
CA ALA A 106 5.81 -14.61 7.18
C ALA A 106 6.86 -13.83 7.97
N LEU A 107 7.21 -12.61 7.52
CA LEU A 107 8.11 -11.70 8.23
C LEU A 107 7.41 -10.90 9.36
N GLY A 108 6.09 -10.90 9.41
CA GLY A 108 5.30 -10.24 10.46
C GLY A 108 5.03 -11.15 11.66
N PRO A 109 4.68 -10.60 12.84
CA PRO A 109 4.28 -11.40 13.99
C PRO A 109 3.02 -12.25 13.70
N LEU A 110 3.10 -13.56 13.96
CA LEU A 110 2.04 -14.54 13.64
C LEU A 110 0.71 -14.33 14.41
N GLU A 111 0.76 -13.59 15.53
CA GLU A 111 -0.37 -13.45 16.48
C GLU A 111 -1.32 -12.28 16.21
N GLN A 112 -1.06 -11.46 15.19
CA GLN A 112 -1.89 -10.28 14.91
C GLN A 112 -2.70 -10.46 13.63
N SER A 113 -3.87 -9.82 13.55
CA SER A 113 -4.66 -9.79 12.32
C SER A 113 -3.72 -9.43 11.14
N PRO A 114 -3.92 -10.00 9.93
CA PRO A 114 -3.04 -9.77 8.79
C PRO A 114 -2.77 -8.27 8.57
N GLU A 115 -3.78 -7.43 8.84
CA GLU A 115 -3.69 -5.98 8.81
C GLU A 115 -2.64 -5.42 9.76
N ARG A 116 -2.64 -5.83 11.03
CA ARG A 116 -1.70 -5.37 12.07
C ARG A 116 -0.29 -5.94 11.87
N ALA A 117 -0.19 -7.21 11.44
CA ALA A 117 1.09 -7.84 11.13
C ALA A 117 1.78 -7.16 9.93
N LEU A 118 1.03 -6.89 8.86
CA LEU A 118 1.50 -6.15 7.69
C LEU A 118 1.86 -4.70 8.05
N TRP A 119 1.09 -4.07 8.95
CA TRP A 119 1.39 -2.72 9.42
C TRP A 119 2.77 -2.66 10.11
N ARG A 120 3.05 -3.55 11.07
CA ARG A 120 4.35 -3.57 11.76
C ARG A 120 5.52 -3.95 10.84
N ALA A 121 5.38 -5.00 10.05
CA ALA A 121 6.43 -5.45 9.13
C ALA A 121 6.81 -4.35 8.12
N ALA A 122 5.82 -3.62 7.61
CA ALA A 122 6.01 -2.55 6.65
C ALA A 122 6.65 -1.28 7.27
N HIS A 123 6.65 -1.13 8.59
CA HIS A 123 7.28 0.00 9.30
C HIS A 123 8.69 -0.28 9.81
N GLN A 124 9.05 -1.54 10.11
CA GLN A 124 10.33 -1.88 10.73
C GLN A 124 11.50 -2.06 9.75
N ARG A 125 11.26 -2.03 8.44
CA ARG A 125 12.22 -2.50 7.41
C ARG A 125 12.32 -1.54 6.22
N ARG A 126 12.29 -0.23 6.49
CA ARG A 126 12.50 0.80 5.47
C ARG A 126 13.97 0.85 5.03
#